data_AF-A0A8X6F971-F1
#
_entry.id   AF-A0A8X6F971-F1
#
_cell.length_a   1.000
_cell.length_b   1.000
_cell.length_c   1.000
_cell.angle_alpha   90.00
_cell.angle_beta   90.00
_cell.angle_gamma   90.00
#
_symmetry.space_group_name_H-M   'P 1'
#
loop_
_entity.id
_entity.type
_entity.pdbx_description
1 polymer ?
#
loop_
_entity_poly.entity_id
_entity_poly.type
_entity_poly.pdbx_seq_one_letter_code
_entity_poly.pdbx_strand_id
1 'polypeptide(L)'
;MKPSQLLQKLKTVATSDISENLIKTLWLEKLPESIKNNLVVSDEKLDKLAVIADKISDMTPRTEIFATGKSSNLGEETSSKDQQLLNRIQSLEEQICQLSILHKSRMKERSFRSKSRNENSAANDSNLLSNKPTVTRCGSWVKKPVRFQD
;
A
#
# COMPACT_ATOMS: atom_id res chain seq x y z
N MET A 1 3.71 15.28 -20.95
CA MET A 1 4.21 15.94 -22.17
C MET A 1 4.35 14.88 -23.23
N LYS A 2 3.69 15.05 -24.38
CA LYS A 2 3.84 14.12 -25.50
C LYS A 2 5.16 14.36 -26.24
N PRO A 3 5.84 13.32 -26.74
CA PRO A 3 7.03 13.46 -27.58
C PRO A 3 6.87 14.45 -28.74
N SER A 4 5.71 14.52 -29.40
CA SER A 4 5.41 15.52 -30.44
C SER A 4 5.41 16.96 -29.95
N GLN A 5 4.84 17.21 -28.76
CA GLN A 5 4.81 18.54 -28.14
C GLN A 5 6.22 19.00 -27.77
N LEU A 6 7.06 18.08 -27.28
CA LEU A 6 8.46 18.36 -26.99
C LEU A 6 9.21 18.76 -28.27
N LEU A 7 8.97 18.04 -29.37
CA LEU A 7 9.57 18.37 -30.66
C LEU A 7 9.16 19.75 -31.16
N GLN A 8 7.87 20.09 -31.09
CA GLN A 8 7.38 21.42 -31.48
C GLN A 8 8.01 22.54 -30.65
N LYS A 9 8.16 22.32 -29.34
CA LYS A 9 8.88 23.27 -28.46
C LYS A 9 10.33 23.45 -28.90
N LEU A 10 11.03 22.34 -29.19
CA LEU A 10 12.40 22.42 -29.69
C LEU A 10 12.47 23.17 -31.02
N LYS A 11 11.55 22.95 -31.96
CA LYS A 11 11.47 23.70 -33.23
C LYS A 11 11.14 25.19 -33.04
N THR A 12 10.34 25.54 -32.04
CA THR A 12 9.98 26.94 -31.75
C THR A 12 11.14 27.70 -31.12
N VAL A 13 11.92 27.02 -30.27
CA VAL A 13 13.10 27.58 -29.61
C VAL A 13 14.31 27.59 -30.54
N ALA A 14 14.39 26.59 -31.43
CA ALA A 14 15.41 26.54 -32.45
C ALA A 14 15.12 27.60 -33.52
N THR A 15 15.89 28.69 -33.50
CA THR A 15 15.94 29.65 -34.61
C THR A 15 16.33 28.93 -35.91
N SER A 16 15.96 29.51 -37.06
CA SER A 16 16.05 28.91 -38.42
C SER A 16 17.42 28.34 -38.81
N ASP A 17 18.47 28.66 -38.06
CA ASP A 17 19.85 28.29 -38.35
C ASP A 17 20.25 26.92 -37.76
N ILE A 18 19.38 26.31 -36.95
CA ILE A 18 19.66 25.03 -36.29
C ILE A 18 19.25 23.87 -37.21
N SER A 19 20.19 22.95 -37.43
CA SER A 19 19.97 21.78 -38.27
C SER A 19 18.95 20.80 -37.67
N GLU A 20 18.14 20.19 -38.54
CA GLU A 20 17.15 19.18 -38.13
C GLU A 20 17.80 17.98 -37.41
N ASN A 21 19.04 17.66 -37.78
CA ASN A 21 19.82 16.60 -37.16
C ASN A 21 20.14 16.91 -35.70
N LEU A 22 20.48 18.16 -35.38
CA LEU A 22 20.73 18.57 -33.99
C LEU A 22 19.44 18.51 -33.17
N ILE A 23 18.33 18.96 -33.74
CA ILE A 23 17.00 18.88 -33.10
C ILE A 23 16.63 17.42 -32.84
N LYS A 24 16.88 16.51 -33.79
CA LYS A 24 16.67 15.06 -33.65
C LYS A 24 17.48 14.49 -32.48
N THR A 25 18.77 14.82 -32.39
CA THR A 25 19.64 14.37 -31.29
C THR A 25 19.16 14.88 -29.94
N LEU A 26 18.92 16.18 -29.81
CA LEU A 26 18.44 16.79 -28.57
C LEU A 26 17.08 16.23 -28.15
N TRP A 27 16.19 15.99 -29.12
CA TRP A 27 14.89 15.40 -28.86
C TRP A 27 15.02 13.97 -28.32
N LEU A 28 15.87 13.14 -28.93
CA LEU A 28 16.14 11.77 -28.48
C LEU A 28 16.81 11.73 -27.09
N GLU A 29 17.66 12.70 -26.75
CA GLU A 29 18.26 12.82 -25.40
C GLU A 29 17.24 13.11 -24.30
N LYS A 30 16.13 13.77 -24.62
CA LYS A 30 15.07 14.11 -23.66
C LYS A 30 14.02 13.00 -23.51
N LEU A 31 14.08 11.94 -24.32
CA LEU A 31 13.14 10.83 -24.25
C LEU A 31 13.65 9.70 -23.34
N PRO A 32 12.75 8.98 -22.64
CA PRO A 32 13.10 7.75 -21.93
C PRO A 32 13.71 6.70 -22.88
N GLU A 33 14.62 5.87 -22.36
CA GLU A 33 15.32 4.84 -23.14
C GLU A 33 14.37 3.87 -23.85
N SER A 34 13.24 3.54 -23.22
CA SER A 34 12.19 2.69 -23.80
C SER A 34 11.67 3.21 -25.13
N ILE A 35 11.48 4.53 -25.24
CA ILE A 35 11.02 5.19 -26.47
C ILE A 35 12.21 5.35 -27.42
N LYS A 36 13.36 5.82 -26.92
CA LYS A 36 14.58 6.07 -27.71
C LYS A 36 15.04 4.83 -28.48
N ASN A 37 15.08 3.65 -27.85
CA ASN A 37 15.56 2.42 -28.50
C ASN A 37 14.72 2.04 -29.73
N ASN A 38 13.42 2.33 -29.73
CA ASN A 38 12.55 2.09 -30.88
C ASN A 38 12.75 3.13 -31.99
N LEU A 39 13.02 4.39 -31.60
CA LEU A 39 13.20 5.48 -32.56
C LEU A 39 14.58 5.50 -33.20
N VAL A 40 15.64 5.08 -32.50
CA VAL A 40 17.01 5.03 -33.01
C VAL A 40 17.13 4.07 -34.21
N VAL A 41 16.32 3.02 -34.24
CA VAL A 41 16.25 2.06 -35.35
C VAL A 41 15.55 2.65 -36.59
N SER A 42 14.73 3.69 -36.40
CA SER A 42 13.90 4.27 -37.45
C SER A 42 14.56 5.53 -38.04
N ASP A 43 14.99 5.49 -39.30
CA ASP A 43 15.58 6.66 -39.98
C ASP A 43 14.55 7.52 -40.73
N GLU A 44 13.34 7.61 -40.17
CA GLU A 44 12.26 8.40 -40.75
C GLU A 44 12.43 9.90 -40.51
N LYS A 45 11.64 10.68 -41.26
CA LYS A 45 11.50 12.14 -41.08
C LYS A 45 11.05 12.46 -39.65
N LEU A 46 11.59 13.54 -39.11
CA LEU A 46 11.39 13.97 -37.72
C LEU A 46 9.92 14.08 -37.30
N ASP A 47 9.05 14.54 -38.22
CA ASP A 47 7.61 14.65 -37.95
C ASP A 47 6.92 13.28 -37.83
N LYS A 48 7.31 12.30 -38.66
CA LYS A 48 6.78 10.93 -38.57
C LYS A 48 7.32 10.23 -37.33
N LEU A 49 8.59 10.45 -37.02
CA LEU A 49 9.26 9.92 -35.85
C LEU A 49 8.56 10.37 -34.55
N ALA A 50 8.11 11.63 -34.49
CA ALA A 50 7.32 12.14 -33.37
C ALA A 50 5.94 11.46 -33.23
N VAL A 51 5.26 11.17 -34.34
CA VAL A 51 3.99 10.42 -34.31
C VAL A 51 4.21 8.99 -33.80
N ILE A 52 5.28 8.33 -34.25
CA ILE A 52 5.65 7.00 -33.77
C ILE A 52 5.97 7.03 -32.26
N ALA A 53 6.71 8.04 -31.81
CA ALA A 53 7.04 8.23 -30.40
C ALA A 53 5.80 8.45 -29.53
N ASP A 54 4.84 9.26 -30.01
CA ASP A 54 3.55 9.46 -29.35
C ASP A 54 2.79 8.14 -29.23
N LYS A 55 2.75 7.35 -30.31
CA LYS A 55 2.10 6.04 -30.31
C LYS A 55 2.75 5.07 -29.34
N ILE A 56 4.08 5.06 -29.24
CA ILE A 56 4.81 4.25 -28.24
C ILE A 56 4.52 4.75 -26.83
N SER A 57 4.45 6.07 -26.62
CA SER A 57 4.12 6.66 -25.32
C SER A 57 2.69 6.34 -24.88
N ASP A 58 1.75 6.20 -25.82
CA ASP A 58 0.35 5.84 -25.55
C ASP A 58 0.21 4.32 -25.33
N MET A 59 1.01 3.51 -26.04
CA MET A 59 1.04 2.04 -25.91
C MET A 59 1.81 1.54 -24.70
N THR A 60 2.82 2.28 -24.26
CA THR A 60 3.51 2.00 -23.01
C THR A 60 2.57 2.45 -21.91
N PRO A 61 1.93 1.53 -21.15
CA PRO A 61 1.14 1.96 -20.01
C PRO A 61 2.07 2.80 -19.15
N ARG A 62 1.67 4.06 -18.91
CA ARG A 62 2.25 4.89 -17.86
C ARG A 62 2.09 4.04 -16.60
N THR A 63 3.12 3.28 -16.23
CA THR A 63 3.30 2.89 -14.85
C THR A 63 3.28 4.22 -14.14
N GLU A 64 2.19 4.47 -13.41
CA GLU A 64 1.93 5.69 -12.68
C GLU A 64 2.97 5.81 -11.58
N ILE A 65 4.21 6.11 -11.96
CA ILE A 65 5.23 6.66 -11.10
C ILE A 65 5.09 8.18 -11.20
N PHE A 66 3.87 8.68 -11.06
CA PHE A 66 3.71 9.92 -10.34
C PHE A 66 4.02 9.56 -8.88
N ALA A 67 5.22 9.90 -8.41
CA ALA A 67 5.40 10.12 -6.98
C ALA A 67 4.33 11.16 -6.58
N THR A 68 3.26 10.88 -5.84
CA THR A 68 3.05 10.06 -4.65
C THR A 68 3.31 8.57 -4.82
N GLY A 69 4.39 8.08 -4.19
CA GLY A 69 4.92 6.74 -4.42
C GLY A 69 3.90 5.61 -4.38
N LYS A 70 3.78 4.88 -5.49
CA LYS A 70 3.48 3.45 -5.46
C LYS A 70 3.84 2.77 -6.79
N SER A 71 4.87 1.93 -6.70
CA SER A 71 5.13 0.65 -7.37
C SER A 71 4.37 0.31 -8.66
N SER A 72 5.10 -0.13 -9.70
CA SER A 72 5.31 -1.58 -9.91
C SER A 72 5.88 -1.85 -11.30
N ASN A 73 7.12 -2.34 -11.36
CA ASN A 73 7.53 -3.50 -12.17
C ASN A 73 8.91 -3.98 -11.67
N LEU A 74 9.02 -4.02 -10.33
CA LEU A 74 9.94 -4.82 -9.53
C LEU A 74 9.07 -5.47 -8.42
N GLY A 75 7.89 -5.94 -8.83
CA GLY A 75 6.70 -6.10 -8.00
C GLY A 75 6.50 -7.48 -7.37
N GLU A 76 7.21 -8.52 -7.81
CA GLU A 76 6.99 -9.88 -7.28
C GLU A 76 7.78 -10.14 -6.00
N GLU A 77 9.05 -9.73 -5.92
CA GLU A 77 9.82 -9.85 -4.67
C GLU A 77 9.29 -8.94 -3.56
N THR A 78 8.85 -7.72 -3.90
CA THR A 78 8.37 -6.74 -2.92
C THR A 78 6.98 -7.11 -2.41
N SER A 79 6.06 -7.54 -3.29
CA SER A 79 4.75 -8.05 -2.90
C SER A 79 4.86 -9.32 -2.04
N SER A 80 5.80 -10.22 -2.36
CA SER A 80 6.05 -11.44 -1.56
C SER A 80 6.56 -11.13 -0.15
N LYS A 81 7.49 -10.18 -0.01
CA LYS A 81 7.99 -9.72 1.31
C LYS A 81 6.89 -9.04 2.13
N ASP A 82 6.05 -8.24 1.49
CA ASP A 82 4.91 -7.59 2.15
C ASP A 82 3.87 -8.62 2.62
N GLN A 83 3.57 -9.63 1.81
CA GLN A 83 2.68 -10.74 2.21
C GLN A 83 3.28 -11.57 3.35
N GLN A 84 4.58 -11.85 3.31
CA GLN A 84 5.27 -12.57 4.39
C GLN A 84 5.23 -11.78 5.71
N LEU A 85 5.39 -10.46 5.65
CA LEU A 85 5.29 -9.58 6.81
C LEU A 85 3.88 -9.59 7.41
N LEU A 86 2.84 -9.49 6.56
CA LEU A 86 1.45 -9.56 6.99
C LEU A 86 1.12 -10.88 7.70
N ASN A 87 1.57 -12.00 7.13
CA ASN A 87 1.38 -13.32 7.75
C ASN A 87 2.08 -13.42 9.12
N ARG A 88 3.28 -12.82 9.26
CA ARG A 88 4.02 -12.83 10.52
C ARG A 88 3.36 -11.95 11.57
N ILE A 89 2.82 -10.80 11.18
CA ILE A 89 2.03 -9.93 12.06
C ILE A 89 0.78 -10.67 12.56
N GLN A 90 0.03 -11.31 11.66
CA GLN A 90 -1.16 -12.09 12.04
C GLN A 90 -0.83 -13.21 13.03
N SER A 91 0.25 -13.98 12.77
CA SER A 91 0.68 -15.05 13.68
C SER A 91 1.06 -14.51 15.07
N LEU A 92 1.73 -13.36 15.13
CA LEU A 92 2.05 -12.70 16.40
C LEU A 92 0.80 -12.21 17.13
N GLU A 93 -0.18 -11.65 16.42
CA GLU A 93 -1.46 -11.24 17.00
C GLU A 93 -2.22 -12.43 17.62
N GLU A 94 -2.23 -13.57 16.94
CA GLU A 94 -2.83 -14.82 17.45
C GLU A 94 -2.11 -15.32 18.72
N GLN A 95 -0.78 -15.32 18.73
CA GLN A 95 0.00 -15.70 19.92
C GLN A 95 -0.25 -14.78 21.10
N ILE A 96 -0.31 -13.46 20.88
CA ILE A 96 -0.63 -12.47 21.91
C ILE A 96 -2.05 -12.72 22.46
N CYS A 97 -3.01 -13.00 21.57
CA CYS A 97 -4.37 -13.33 21.97
C CYS A 97 -4.40 -14.57 22.87
N GLN A 98 -3.75 -15.66 22.48
CA GLN A 98 -3.67 -16.89 23.27
C GLN A 98 -3.03 -16.65 24.64
N LEU A 99 -1.91 -15.93 24.69
CA LEU A 99 -1.23 -15.58 25.94
C LEU A 99 -2.12 -14.72 26.85
N SER A 100 -2.86 -13.76 26.27
CA SER A 100 -3.79 -12.91 27.03
C SER A 100 -4.93 -13.71 27.66
N ILE A 101 -5.46 -14.71 26.96
CA ILE A 101 -6.52 -15.60 27.45
C ILE A 101 -5.99 -16.47 28.59
N LEU A 102 -4.83 -17.09 28.41
CA LEU A 102 -4.18 -17.92 29.43
C LEU A 102 -3.82 -17.12 30.68
N HIS A 103 -3.36 -15.89 30.51
CA HIS A 103 -3.05 -15.02 31.64
C HIS A 103 -4.31 -14.67 32.43
N LYS A 104 -5.41 -14.36 31.75
CA LYS A 104 -6.71 -14.05 32.37
C LYS A 104 -7.33 -15.25 33.08
N SER A 105 -7.20 -16.46 32.53
CA SER A 105 -7.70 -17.68 33.18
C SER A 105 -6.90 -18.00 34.45
N ARG A 106 -5.56 -17.92 34.40
CA ARG A 106 -4.69 -18.17 35.55
C ARG A 106 -4.89 -17.14 36.68
N MET A 107 -5.15 -15.88 36.36
CA MET A 107 -5.53 -14.87 37.36
C MET A 107 -6.87 -15.19 38.03
N LYS A 108 -7.87 -15.62 37.26
CA LYS A 108 -9.17 -16.04 37.83
C LYS A 108 -9.03 -17.26 38.74
N GLU A 109 -8.27 -18.28 38.34
CA GLU A 109 -8.06 -19.49 39.15
C GLU A 109 -7.41 -19.19 40.50
N ARG A 110 -6.45 -18.25 40.54
CA ARG A 110 -5.85 -17.75 41.79
C ARG A 110 -6.85 -16.99 42.67
N SER A 111 -7.79 -16.25 42.08
CA SER A 111 -8.85 -15.53 42.81
C SER A 111 -9.88 -16.47 43.45
N PHE A 112 -10.20 -17.61 42.81
CA PHE A 112 -11.16 -18.57 43.37
C PHE A 112 -10.56 -19.39 44.52
N ARG A 113 -9.25 -19.69 44.48
CA ARG A 113 -8.56 -20.39 45.59
C ARG A 113 -8.28 -19.53 46.82
N SER A 114 -8.27 -18.21 46.68
CA SER A 114 -8.01 -17.28 47.80
C SER A 114 -9.28 -16.89 48.57
N LYS A 115 -10.47 -17.33 48.12
CA LYS A 115 -11.74 -17.03 48.79
C LYS A 115 -12.24 -18.14 49.74
N SER A 116 -11.55 -19.28 49.85
CA SER A 116 -12.02 -20.43 50.65
C SER A 116 -11.52 -20.48 52.09
N ARG A 117 -11.21 -19.33 52.73
CA ARG A 117 -10.67 -19.33 54.11
C ARG A 117 -11.34 -18.42 55.14
N ASN A 118 -12.37 -17.66 54.81
CA ASN A 118 -13.11 -16.87 55.81
C ASN A 118 -14.62 -16.93 55.53
N GLU A 119 -15.26 -18.04 55.90
CA GLU A 119 -16.70 -18.04 56.14
C GLU A 119 -16.99 -19.02 57.28
N ASN A 120 -16.52 -18.65 58.47
CA ASN A 120 -16.94 -19.26 59.73
C ASN A 120 -17.32 -18.14 60.69
N SER A 121 -18.31 -17.32 60.31
CA SER A 121 -19.03 -16.37 61.16
C SER A 121 -20.12 -15.70 60.35
N ALA A 122 -21.31 -16.31 60.29
CA ALA A 122 -22.62 -15.66 60.21
C ALA A 122 -23.68 -16.65 59.70
N ALA A 123 -24.01 -17.64 60.52
CA ALA A 123 -25.36 -18.19 60.48
C ALA A 123 -26.29 -17.14 61.11
N ASN A 124 -26.92 -16.33 60.27
CA ASN A 124 -28.25 -15.74 60.41
C ASN A 124 -28.41 -14.72 59.27
N ASP A 125 -29.07 -15.10 58.19
CA ASP A 125 -30.45 -14.69 57.96
C ASP A 125 -30.94 -15.21 56.59
N SER A 126 -32.16 -15.70 56.57
CA SER A 126 -32.82 -16.28 55.41
C SER A 126 -33.33 -15.20 54.46
N ASN A 127 -32.89 -15.21 53.19
CA ASN A 127 -33.76 -15.35 52.01
C ASN A 127 -32.97 -15.19 50.70
N LEU A 128 -33.17 -16.17 49.81
CA LEU A 128 -32.66 -16.25 48.45
C LEU A 128 -33.61 -15.54 47.49
N LEU A 129 -33.12 -14.60 46.67
CA LEU A 129 -33.64 -14.42 45.31
C LEU A 129 -32.54 -14.08 44.31
N SER A 130 -32.10 -15.15 43.65
CA SER A 130 -31.73 -15.28 42.23
C SER A 130 -30.90 -14.17 41.55
N ASN A 131 -29.62 -14.47 41.32
CA ASN A 131 -28.89 -13.92 40.18
C ASN A 131 -28.70 -15.02 39.12
N LYS A 132 -29.35 -14.87 37.95
CA LYS A 132 -29.00 -15.65 36.75
C LYS A 132 -27.80 -15.00 36.04
N PRO A 133 -26.89 -15.77 35.42
CA PRO A 133 -25.75 -15.20 34.72
C PRO A 133 -26.15 -14.73 33.32
N THR A 134 -25.95 -13.45 33.01
CA THR A 134 -25.95 -12.94 31.63
C THR A 134 -24.59 -13.17 31.00
N VAL A 135 -24.56 -13.91 29.89
CA VAL A 135 -23.37 -14.12 29.05
C VAL A 135 -23.04 -12.81 28.34
N THR A 136 -21.98 -12.12 28.77
CA THR A 136 -21.49 -10.93 28.08
C THR A 136 -20.53 -11.34 26.96
N ARG A 137 -21.01 -11.18 25.71
CA ARG A 137 -20.26 -11.34 24.46
C ARG A 137 -19.09 -10.34 24.42
N CYS A 138 -17.86 -10.83 24.22
CA CYS A 138 -16.67 -9.99 24.11
C CYS A 138 -16.83 -8.95 22.98
N GLY A 139 -16.36 -7.74 23.27
CA GLY A 139 -16.53 -6.55 22.44
C GLY A 139 -16.03 -6.72 21.02
N SER A 140 -16.88 -6.30 20.08
CA SER A 140 -16.58 -6.20 18.65
C SER A 140 -15.79 -4.92 18.40
N TRP A 141 -14.63 -5.03 17.76
CA TRP A 141 -13.87 -3.86 17.31
C TRP A 141 -14.52 -3.32 16.04
N VAL A 142 -15.30 -2.26 16.18
CA VAL A 142 -15.86 -1.52 15.04
C VAL A 142 -14.73 -0.73 14.38
N LYS A 143 -14.43 -1.06 13.12
CA LYS A 143 -13.57 -0.26 12.24
C LYS A 143 -14.18 1.14 12.07
N LYS A 144 -13.47 2.19 12.46
CA LYS A 144 -13.84 3.57 12.11
C LYS A 144 -13.29 3.90 10.72
N PRO A 145 -14.09 4.47 9.80
CA PRO A 145 -13.57 4.94 8.53
C PRO A 145 -12.73 6.21 8.72
N VAL A 146 -11.60 6.26 8.03
CA VAL A 146 -10.67 7.40 7.98
C VAL A 146 -11.34 8.52 7.20
N ARG A 147 -11.55 9.67 7.85
CA ARG A 147 -12.06 10.88 7.20
C ARG A 147 -10.86 11.72 6.78
N PHE A 148 -10.61 11.81 5.48
CA PHE A 148 -9.68 12.78 4.91
C PHE A 148 -10.36 14.16 4.89
N GLN A 149 -9.61 15.19 5.25
CA GLN A 149 -10.02 16.58 5.18
C GLN A 149 -9.17 17.26 4.09
N ASP A 150 -9.85 17.97 3.20
CA ASP A 150 -9.32 18.65 2.01
C ASP A 150 -8.27 19.73 2.32
#